data_AF-A0A1M7JHQ2-F1
#
_entry.id   AF-A0A1M7JHQ2-F1
#
_cell.length_a   1.000
_cell.length_b   1.000
_cell.length_c   1.000
_cell.angle_alpha   90.00
_cell.angle_beta   90.00
_cell.angle_gamma   90.00
#
_symmetry.space_group_name_H-M   'P 1'
#
loop_
_entity.id
_entity.type
_entity.pdbx_description
1 polymer ?
#
loop_
_entity_poly.entity_id
_entity_poly.type
_entity_poly.pdbx_seq_one_letter_code
_entity_poly.pdbx_strand_id
1 'polypeptide(L)'
;MGETRTYKQPSEFSGNPKEIRTVGTAKGINKIAILMPCHRGHWLKRRAGGLCRRIPEKAKIIGIRKGYFILIFVNLGKNLHVKKLLFALCLSASALSFAQDYSVPAASPRQKVEQQFSMSKISIDYGRPGVKGRKIFGELVPYGQVWRAGANSSTKITFGQSVNFGGKMVPAGTYGLFIVPTEKEWKVILNKDFQQWGAYTYDPKQDVVDITVPVNKLADKQEWFEITLNPTDENSGNLVIKWDMVQAEVALKPAKPDAVIKISDKLKEIKKIESDAAKAKS
;
A
#
# COMPACT_ATOMS: atom_id res chain seq x y z
N MET A 1 -15.83 -6.22 -16.94
CA MET A 1 -16.41 -4.95 -17.45
C MET A 1 -17.10 -5.24 -18.78
N GLY A 2 -18.38 -4.88 -18.98
CA GLY A 2 -19.03 -5.11 -20.28
C GLY A 2 -20.54 -4.92 -20.41
N GLU A 3 -21.31 -4.75 -19.33
CA GLU A 3 -22.77 -4.71 -19.45
C GLU A 3 -23.37 -3.30 -19.56
N THR A 4 -24.36 -3.16 -20.45
CA THR A 4 -25.29 -2.02 -20.57
C THR A 4 -26.62 -2.38 -19.90
N ARG A 5 -27.26 -1.42 -19.23
CA ARG A 5 -28.55 -1.63 -18.54
C ARG A 5 -29.56 -0.57 -18.99
N THR A 6 -30.82 -0.97 -19.18
CA THR A 6 -31.92 -0.06 -19.49
C THR A 6 -32.36 0.69 -18.24
N TYR A 7 -32.88 1.92 -18.38
CA TYR A 7 -33.31 2.77 -17.25
C TYR A 7 -34.41 2.17 -16.35
N LYS A 8 -34.99 1.02 -16.74
CA LYS A 8 -36.02 0.31 -15.98
C LYS A 8 -35.44 -0.54 -14.83
N GLN A 9 -34.21 -1.05 -14.97
CA GLN A 9 -33.58 -1.91 -13.96
C GLN A 9 -33.21 -1.18 -12.65
N PRO A 10 -32.79 0.10 -12.65
CA PRO A 10 -32.56 0.82 -11.40
C PRO A 10 -33.84 1.19 -10.62
N SER A 11 -34.97 1.45 -11.29
CA SER A 11 -36.23 1.81 -10.63
C SER A 11 -36.91 0.63 -9.94
N GLU A 12 -36.62 -0.60 -10.35
CA GLU A 12 -37.10 -1.82 -9.70
C GLU A 12 -36.30 -2.13 -8.41
N PHE A 13 -35.04 -1.70 -8.33
CA PHE A 13 -34.20 -1.87 -7.13
C PHE A 13 -34.52 -0.87 -6.02
N SER A 14 -35.16 0.27 -6.34
CA SER A 14 -35.62 1.27 -5.36
C SER A 14 -37.10 1.13 -4.97
N GLY A 15 -37.77 0.07 -5.42
CA GLY A 15 -39.14 -0.28 -5.02
C GLY A 15 -40.27 0.55 -5.64
N ASN A 16 -40.04 1.41 -6.65
CA ASN A 16 -41.12 2.19 -7.27
C ASN A 16 -40.95 2.37 -8.80
N PRO A 17 -41.68 1.63 -9.64
CA PRO A 17 -41.48 1.60 -11.09
C PRO A 17 -41.96 2.85 -11.85
N LYS A 18 -42.55 3.85 -11.18
CA LYS A 18 -43.04 5.10 -11.81
C LYS A 18 -42.03 6.28 -11.76
N GLU A 19 -40.87 6.11 -11.14
CA GLU A 19 -39.88 7.17 -10.83
C GLU A 19 -38.77 7.37 -11.89
N ILE A 20 -39.00 6.97 -13.14
CA ILE A 20 -37.98 6.99 -14.21
C ILE A 20 -37.47 8.41 -14.52
N ARG A 21 -38.32 9.44 -14.37
CA ARG A 21 -37.93 10.84 -14.63
C ARG A 21 -37.03 11.43 -13.55
N THR A 22 -37.20 11.04 -12.28
CA THR A 22 -36.39 11.53 -11.16
C THR A 22 -34.95 11.02 -11.23
N VAL A 23 -34.77 9.75 -11.61
CA VAL A 23 -33.45 9.11 -11.81
C VAL A 23 -32.65 9.76 -12.95
N GLY A 24 -33.33 10.22 -14.00
CA GLY A 24 -32.70 10.97 -15.10
C GLY A 24 -32.13 12.32 -14.67
N THR A 25 -32.83 13.04 -13.81
CA THR A 25 -32.44 14.37 -13.32
C THR A 25 -31.28 14.30 -12.32
N ALA A 26 -31.29 13.31 -11.41
CA ALA A 26 -30.21 13.11 -10.43
C ALA A 26 -28.84 12.80 -11.08
N LYS A 27 -28.86 12.13 -12.23
CA LYS A 27 -27.64 11.81 -13.00
C LYS A 27 -27.05 13.03 -13.73
N GLY A 28 -27.88 14.01 -14.09
CA GLY A 28 -27.45 15.25 -14.77
C GLY A 28 -26.67 16.23 -13.89
N ILE A 29 -26.73 16.06 -12.55
CA ILE A 29 -26.08 16.94 -11.57
C ILE A 29 -24.71 16.38 -11.10
N ASN A 30 -24.33 15.18 -11.57
CA ASN A 30 -23.13 14.50 -11.08
C ASN A 30 -21.84 15.10 -11.66
N LYS A 31 -21.04 15.76 -10.81
CA LYS A 31 -19.78 16.44 -11.16
C LYS A 31 -18.60 15.49 -11.44
N ILE A 32 -18.77 14.17 -11.31
CA ILE A 32 -17.73 13.16 -11.54
C ILE A 32 -18.23 12.15 -12.59
N ALA A 33 -18.17 12.53 -13.87
CA ALA A 33 -18.82 11.81 -14.96
C ALA A 33 -18.14 10.49 -15.40
N ILE A 34 -16.94 10.18 -14.87
CA ILE A 34 -16.14 9.02 -15.29
C ILE A 34 -16.25 7.84 -14.30
N LEU A 35 -16.45 8.09 -13.00
CA LEU A 35 -16.55 7.03 -11.98
C LEU A 35 -17.97 6.44 -11.85
N MET A 36 -19.01 7.20 -12.22
CA MET A 36 -20.39 6.69 -12.34
C MET A 36 -20.92 6.92 -13.76
N PRO A 37 -21.21 5.87 -14.55
CA PRO A 37 -21.52 6.02 -15.96
C PRO A 37 -22.93 6.60 -16.17
N CYS A 38 -23.02 7.93 -16.29
CA CYS A 38 -24.25 8.62 -16.69
C CYS A 38 -24.61 8.37 -18.18
N HIS A 39 -23.62 8.00 -19.00
CA HIS A 39 -23.74 7.76 -20.44
C HIS A 39 -24.29 6.37 -20.81
N ARG A 40 -24.54 5.48 -19.84
CA ARG A 40 -24.94 4.07 -20.10
C ARG A 40 -26.44 3.80 -20.18
N GLY A 41 -27.31 4.81 -20.07
CA GLY A 41 -28.75 4.61 -20.16
C GLY A 41 -29.32 5.01 -21.52
N HIS A 42 -30.06 4.10 -22.15
CA HIS A 42 -30.80 4.33 -23.39
C HIS A 42 -32.32 4.24 -23.15
N TRP A 43 -33.10 5.04 -23.88
CA TRP A 43 -34.56 4.96 -23.93
C TRP A 43 -35.00 3.88 -24.92
N LEU A 44 -36.06 3.13 -24.56
CA LEU A 44 -36.65 2.10 -25.40
C LEU A 44 -37.59 2.72 -26.45
N LYS A 45 -37.02 3.50 -27.39
CA LYS A 45 -37.57 3.82 -28.72
C LYS A 45 -36.56 4.69 -29.46
N ARG A 46 -36.26 4.34 -30.71
CA ARG A 46 -35.28 5.01 -31.58
C ARG A 46 -35.57 6.52 -31.71
N ARG A 47 -34.90 7.35 -30.91
CA ARG A 47 -34.56 8.76 -31.17
C ARG A 47 -33.57 9.25 -30.12
N ALA A 48 -32.40 9.68 -30.56
CA ALA A 48 -31.45 10.41 -29.72
C ALA A 48 -32.05 11.78 -29.38
N GLY A 49 -32.40 11.99 -28.11
CA GLY A 49 -32.95 13.26 -27.63
C GLY A 49 -32.05 13.88 -26.55
N GLY A 50 -31.66 15.14 -26.78
CA GLY A 50 -31.28 16.09 -25.73
C GLY A 50 -29.79 16.21 -25.37
N LEU A 51 -28.96 16.68 -26.30
CA LEU A 51 -27.60 17.13 -26.00
C LEU A 51 -27.66 18.47 -25.23
N CYS A 52 -27.38 18.48 -23.92
CA CYS A 52 -27.34 19.70 -23.13
C CYS A 52 -26.05 20.49 -23.44
N ARG A 53 -26.25 21.69 -24.00
CA ARG A 53 -25.23 22.67 -24.42
C ARG A 53 -24.37 23.13 -23.24
N ARG A 54 -23.08 22.78 -23.23
CA ARG A 54 -21.99 23.65 -22.74
C ARG A 54 -20.62 23.15 -23.24
N ILE A 55 -20.32 23.42 -24.51
CA ILE A 55 -18.98 23.31 -25.09
C ILE A 55 -18.64 24.68 -25.65
N PRO A 56 -17.81 25.47 -24.96
CA PRO A 56 -16.67 26.02 -25.71
C PRO A 56 -15.30 25.80 -25.05
N GLU A 57 -15.20 25.37 -23.79
CA GLU A 57 -13.88 25.38 -23.11
C GLU A 57 -13.08 24.08 -23.21
N LYS A 58 -13.72 22.93 -23.43
CA LYS A 58 -13.00 21.64 -23.61
C LYS A 58 -12.48 21.40 -25.03
N ALA A 59 -12.95 22.17 -26.02
CA ALA A 59 -12.45 22.08 -27.39
C ALA A 59 -11.11 22.81 -27.58
N LYS A 60 -10.74 23.75 -26.70
CA LYS A 60 -9.51 24.53 -26.83
C LYS A 60 -8.25 23.79 -26.39
N ILE A 61 -8.36 22.86 -25.44
CA ILE A 61 -7.22 22.05 -24.93
C ILE A 61 -6.96 20.83 -25.84
N ILE A 62 -7.98 20.34 -26.56
CA ILE A 62 -7.83 19.23 -27.53
C ILE A 62 -7.53 19.77 -28.95
N GLY A 63 -7.70 21.08 -29.18
CA GLY A 63 -7.55 21.72 -30.49
C GLY A 63 -6.12 22.03 -30.93
N ILE A 64 -5.14 22.14 -30.02
CA ILE A 64 -3.79 22.63 -30.38
C ILE A 64 -2.89 21.56 -31.03
N ARG A 65 -3.26 20.28 -30.96
CA ARG A 65 -2.54 19.21 -31.68
C ARG A 65 -3.20 18.73 -32.99
N LYS A 66 -4.40 19.19 -33.31
CA LYS A 66 -5.07 18.83 -34.58
C LYS A 66 -4.54 19.59 -35.80
N GLY A 67 -3.91 20.75 -35.61
CA GLY A 67 -3.37 21.56 -36.71
C GLY A 67 -2.08 21.00 -37.33
N TYR A 68 -1.20 20.41 -36.52
CA TYR A 68 0.10 19.92 -37.02
C TYR A 68 0.05 18.51 -37.62
N PHE A 69 -0.93 17.68 -37.24
CA PHE A 69 -1.06 16.32 -37.79
C PHE A 69 -1.73 16.26 -39.16
N ILE A 70 -2.55 17.26 -39.51
CA ILE A 70 -3.22 17.31 -40.83
C ILE A 70 -2.26 17.83 -41.91
N LEU A 71 -1.30 18.69 -41.56
CA LEU A 71 -0.37 19.30 -42.52
C LEU A 71 0.73 18.36 -43.03
N ILE A 72 1.01 17.23 -42.36
CA ILE A 72 2.03 16.27 -42.83
C ILE A 72 1.48 15.37 -43.96
N PHE A 73 0.16 15.24 -44.13
CA PHE A 73 -0.42 14.31 -45.10
C PHE A 73 -0.61 14.89 -46.52
N VAL A 74 -0.36 16.18 -46.74
CA VAL A 74 -0.71 16.83 -48.01
C VAL A 74 0.38 16.74 -49.08
N ASN A 75 1.64 16.42 -48.74
CA ASN A 75 2.71 16.52 -49.74
C ASN A 75 3.78 15.41 -49.67
N LEU A 76 3.36 14.14 -49.69
CA LEU A 76 4.28 13.01 -49.85
C LEU A 76 3.69 12.01 -50.87
N GLY A 77 4.23 12.03 -52.08
CA GLY A 77 4.30 10.94 -53.07
C GLY A 77 3.00 10.23 -53.49
N LYS A 78 2.77 10.09 -54.80
CA LYS A 78 1.63 9.36 -55.39
C LYS A 78 1.58 7.83 -55.09
N ASN A 79 2.47 7.31 -54.25
CA ASN A 79 2.58 5.87 -53.98
C ASN A 79 1.60 5.42 -52.89
N LEU A 80 0.51 4.78 -53.34
CA LEU A 80 -0.58 4.24 -52.51
C LEU A 80 -0.09 3.27 -51.41
N HIS A 81 1.03 2.57 -51.65
CA HIS A 81 1.66 1.65 -50.69
C HIS A 81 2.25 2.37 -49.48
N VAL A 82 2.87 3.55 -49.66
CA VAL A 82 3.50 4.32 -48.56
C VAL A 82 2.43 4.92 -47.64
N LYS A 83 1.29 5.34 -48.20
CA LYS A 83 0.13 5.83 -47.42
C LYS A 83 -0.49 4.74 -46.56
N LYS A 84 -0.64 3.51 -47.09
CA LYS A 84 -1.13 2.35 -46.32
C LYS A 84 -0.18 1.98 -45.19
N LEU A 85 1.13 2.05 -45.42
CA LEU A 85 2.15 1.77 -44.40
C LEU A 85 2.14 2.81 -43.28
N LEU A 86 2.06 4.10 -43.61
CA LEU A 86 1.99 5.19 -42.61
C LEU A 86 0.67 5.19 -41.83
N PHE A 87 -0.45 4.83 -42.47
CA PHE A 87 -1.74 4.68 -41.79
C PHE A 87 -1.73 3.50 -40.81
N ALA A 88 -1.14 2.36 -41.20
CA ALA A 88 -0.95 1.21 -40.31
C ALA A 88 -0.03 1.55 -39.10
N LEU A 89 1.01 2.36 -39.32
CA LEU A 89 1.91 2.82 -38.26
C LEU A 89 1.23 3.80 -37.27
N CYS A 90 0.33 4.66 -37.75
CA CYS A 90 -0.46 5.54 -36.87
C CYS A 90 -1.53 4.77 -36.08
N LEU A 91 -2.11 3.71 -36.65
CA LEU A 91 -3.05 2.83 -35.94
C LEU A 91 -2.35 1.98 -34.87
N SER A 92 -1.10 1.56 -35.09
CA SER A 92 -0.33 0.82 -34.08
C SER A 92 0.13 1.72 -32.92
N ALA A 93 0.51 2.98 -33.19
CA ALA A 93 0.91 3.93 -32.15
C ALA A 93 -0.23 4.34 -31.21
N SER A 94 -1.49 4.31 -31.68
CA SER A 94 -2.67 4.66 -30.86
C SER A 94 -3.14 3.51 -29.95
N ALA A 95 -2.76 2.27 -30.23
CA ALA A 95 -3.02 1.12 -29.35
C ALA A 95 -2.16 1.12 -28.07
N LEU A 96 -1.00 1.79 -28.09
CA LEU A 96 -0.10 1.88 -26.92
C LEU A 96 -0.56 2.90 -25.86
N SER A 97 -1.53 3.77 -26.19
CA SER A 97 -1.99 4.84 -25.27
C SER A 97 -3.12 4.42 -24.32
N PHE A 98 -3.65 3.20 -24.43
CA PHE A 98 -4.77 2.71 -23.61
C PHE A 98 -4.37 1.80 -22.44
N ALA A 99 -3.08 1.65 -22.14
CA ALA A 99 -2.58 0.79 -21.06
C ALA A 99 -2.11 1.58 -19.81
N GLN A 100 -2.79 2.68 -19.45
CA GLN A 100 -2.58 3.30 -18.14
C GLN A 100 -3.48 2.60 -17.11
N ASP A 101 -2.94 1.54 -16.49
CA ASP A 101 -3.58 0.85 -15.37
C ASP A 101 -3.83 1.85 -14.22
N TYR A 102 -5.09 2.26 -14.05
CA TYR A 102 -5.53 3.04 -12.90
C TYR A 102 -5.65 2.10 -11.69
N SER A 103 -4.60 2.05 -10.86
CA SER A 103 -4.65 1.35 -9.59
C SER A 103 -5.34 2.23 -8.53
N VAL A 104 -6.44 1.76 -7.97
CA VAL A 104 -7.06 2.42 -6.81
C VAL A 104 -6.17 2.22 -5.57
N PRO A 105 -5.97 3.25 -4.73
CA PRO A 105 -5.18 3.10 -3.51
C PRO A 105 -5.73 1.96 -2.65
N ALA A 106 -4.86 1.04 -2.23
CA ALA A 106 -5.25 -0.07 -1.38
C ALA A 106 -5.84 0.46 -0.06
N ALA A 107 -6.92 -0.16 0.42
CA ALA A 107 -7.60 0.28 1.64
C ALA A 107 -6.72 0.24 2.90
N SER A 108 -5.67 -0.60 2.88
CA SER A 108 -4.57 -0.66 3.84
C SER A 108 -3.26 -0.70 3.03
N PRO A 109 -2.57 0.44 2.87
CA PRO A 109 -1.29 0.48 2.17
C PRO A 109 -0.28 -0.45 2.84
N ARG A 110 0.57 -1.08 2.03
CA ARG A 110 1.67 -1.91 2.53
C ARG A 110 2.90 -1.03 2.76
N GLN A 111 3.61 -1.24 3.86
CA GLN A 111 4.85 -0.55 4.17
C GLN A 111 5.93 -1.57 4.49
N LYS A 112 7.14 -1.27 4.00
CA LYS A 112 8.35 -1.97 4.36
C LYS A 112 9.28 -1.01 5.09
N VAL A 113 9.74 -1.42 6.26
CA VAL A 113 10.74 -0.69 7.06
C VAL A 113 12.01 -1.53 7.07
N GLU A 114 13.11 -0.96 6.61
CA GLU A 114 14.43 -1.56 6.73
C GLU A 114 15.30 -0.66 7.59
N GLN A 115 15.98 -1.24 8.57
CA GLN A 115 16.87 -0.51 9.45
C GLN A 115 18.15 -1.31 9.66
N GLN A 116 19.29 -0.63 9.55
CA GLN A 116 20.56 -1.21 9.93
C GLN A 116 20.56 -1.43 11.45
N PHE A 117 20.91 -2.65 11.88
CA PHE A 117 20.92 -3.05 13.27
C PHE A 117 22.20 -3.79 13.57
N SER A 118 23.11 -3.14 14.31
CA SER A 118 24.45 -3.66 14.58
C SER A 118 25.15 -4.00 13.24
N MET A 119 25.59 -5.23 13.04
CA MET A 119 26.32 -5.69 11.85
C MET A 119 25.43 -6.14 10.69
N SER A 120 24.10 -6.08 10.83
CA SER A 120 23.15 -6.59 9.84
C SER A 120 21.96 -5.64 9.65
N LYS A 121 20.86 -6.15 9.08
CA LYS A 121 19.63 -5.40 8.88
C LYS A 121 18.42 -6.12 9.48
N ILE A 122 17.46 -5.35 9.94
CA ILE A 122 16.11 -5.81 10.28
C ILE A 122 15.16 -5.25 9.23
N SER A 123 14.32 -6.11 8.67
CA SER A 123 13.30 -5.73 7.69
C SER A 123 11.93 -6.12 8.22
N ILE A 124 10.96 -5.23 8.12
CA ILE A 124 9.57 -5.45 8.51
C ILE A 124 8.69 -5.12 7.33
N ASP A 125 7.84 -6.06 6.92
CA ASP A 125 6.88 -5.89 5.83
C ASP A 125 5.47 -6.14 6.36
N TYR A 126 4.64 -5.10 6.36
CA TYR A 126 3.32 -5.12 7.01
C TYR A 126 2.29 -4.26 6.27
N GLY A 127 1.01 -4.59 6.48
CA GLY A 127 -0.12 -3.77 6.04
C GLY A 127 -0.50 -2.75 7.11
N ARG A 128 -0.82 -1.51 6.69
CA ARG A 128 -1.21 -0.41 7.57
C ARG A 128 -2.72 -0.18 7.56
N PRO A 129 -3.51 -0.88 8.40
CA PRO A 129 -4.90 -0.53 8.58
C PRO A 129 -5.06 0.85 9.23
N GLY A 130 -6.09 1.58 8.79
CA GLY A 130 -6.49 2.85 9.41
C GLY A 130 -7.61 2.67 10.43
N VAL A 131 -7.66 3.54 11.44
CA VAL A 131 -8.73 3.57 12.44
C VAL A 131 -10.07 3.85 11.77
N LYS A 132 -10.13 4.89 10.93
CA LYS A 132 -11.30 5.29 10.12
C LYS A 132 -12.56 5.49 10.97
N GLY A 133 -12.40 6.07 12.16
CA GLY A 133 -13.49 6.35 13.10
C GLY A 133 -14.08 5.14 13.82
N ARG A 134 -13.47 3.96 13.70
CA ARG A 134 -13.92 2.73 14.38
C ARG A 134 -13.15 2.51 15.68
N LYS A 135 -13.72 1.76 16.62
CA LYS A 135 -12.99 1.28 17.78
C LYS A 135 -12.07 0.13 17.35
N ILE A 136 -10.78 0.26 17.64
CA ILE A 136 -9.80 -0.73 17.21
C ILE A 136 -9.72 -1.87 18.21
N PHE A 137 -9.20 -1.60 19.40
CA PHE A 137 -8.98 -2.62 20.41
C PHE A 137 -10.28 -2.91 21.18
N GLY A 138 -10.59 -4.20 21.33
CA GLY A 138 -11.83 -4.69 21.92
C GLY A 138 -13.00 -4.83 20.93
N GLU A 139 -12.86 -4.39 19.67
CA GLU A 139 -13.88 -4.57 18.63
C GLU A 139 -13.27 -5.12 17.33
N LEU A 140 -12.55 -4.29 16.55
CA LEU A 140 -11.89 -4.75 15.33
C LEU A 140 -10.78 -5.79 15.62
N VAL A 141 -10.05 -5.57 16.71
CA VAL A 141 -9.07 -6.49 17.26
C VAL A 141 -9.55 -6.89 18.67
N PRO A 142 -10.20 -8.06 18.80
CA PRO A 142 -10.68 -8.54 20.09
C PRO A 142 -9.53 -8.77 21.07
N TYR A 143 -9.75 -8.43 22.34
CA TYR A 143 -8.78 -8.74 23.38
C TYR A 143 -8.69 -10.24 23.63
N GLY A 144 -7.49 -10.72 23.97
CA GLY A 144 -7.21 -12.13 24.24
C GLY A 144 -7.17 -13.02 22.98
N GLN A 145 -7.39 -12.46 21.79
CA GLN A 145 -7.29 -13.20 20.53
C GLN A 145 -6.00 -12.87 19.77
N VAL A 146 -5.47 -13.86 19.06
CA VAL A 146 -4.28 -13.71 18.23
C VAL A 146 -4.60 -12.83 17.02
N TRP A 147 -3.80 -11.79 16.85
CA TRP A 147 -3.88 -10.87 15.71
C TRP A 147 -2.55 -10.82 14.97
N ARG A 148 -2.63 -10.80 13.63
CA ARG A 148 -1.48 -10.77 12.71
C ARG A 148 -0.70 -9.45 12.64
N ALA A 149 -0.92 -8.55 13.60
CA ALA A 149 -0.28 -7.24 13.69
C ALA A 149 -0.28 -6.45 12.36
N GLY A 150 -1.40 -6.42 11.64
CA GLY A 150 -1.51 -5.81 10.31
C GLY A 150 -2.84 -6.11 9.60
N ALA A 151 -2.90 -5.81 8.30
CA ALA A 151 -4.06 -6.07 7.44
C ALA A 151 -3.68 -6.86 6.17
N ASN A 152 -4.64 -7.63 5.65
CA ASN A 152 -4.45 -8.57 4.53
C ASN A 152 -3.44 -9.68 4.91
N SER A 153 -2.23 -9.63 4.38
CA SER A 153 -1.14 -10.56 4.70
C SER A 153 -0.60 -10.35 6.12
N SER A 154 -0.04 -11.40 6.72
CA SER A 154 0.62 -11.30 8.03
C SER A 154 1.87 -10.45 7.98
N THR A 155 2.13 -9.76 9.08
CA THR A 155 3.35 -8.95 9.23
C THR A 155 4.57 -9.86 9.28
N LYS A 156 5.53 -9.58 8.41
CA LYS A 156 6.78 -10.33 8.32
C LYS A 156 7.90 -9.52 8.96
N ILE A 157 8.69 -10.16 9.80
CA ILE A 157 9.91 -9.59 10.34
C ILE A 157 11.09 -10.49 9.98
N THR A 158 12.13 -9.91 9.40
CA THR A 158 13.34 -10.61 9.00
C THR A 158 14.52 -10.05 9.77
N PHE A 159 15.22 -10.92 10.48
CA PHE A 159 16.46 -10.61 11.18
C PHE A 159 17.66 -11.13 10.38
N GLY A 160 18.57 -10.24 10.00
CA GLY A 160 19.80 -10.60 9.29
C GLY A 160 20.87 -11.26 10.17
N GLN A 161 20.72 -11.20 11.49
CA GLN A 161 21.56 -11.88 12.46
C GLN A 161 20.74 -12.35 13.65
N SER A 162 21.35 -13.13 14.54
CA SER A 162 20.68 -13.50 15.79
C SER A 162 20.49 -12.27 16.67
N VAL A 163 19.28 -12.10 17.20
CA VAL A 163 18.90 -10.96 18.02
C VAL A 163 18.35 -11.43 19.37
N ASN A 164 18.51 -10.60 20.39
CA ASN A 164 17.77 -10.72 21.62
C ASN A 164 16.50 -9.87 21.48
N PHE A 165 15.35 -10.53 21.41
CA PHE A 165 14.01 -9.97 21.25
C PHE A 165 13.29 -9.99 22.60
N GLY A 166 13.19 -8.83 23.25
CA GLY A 166 12.50 -8.69 24.55
C GLY A 166 13.07 -9.58 25.66
N GLY A 167 14.36 -9.87 25.65
CA GLY A 167 15.04 -10.73 26.62
C GLY A 167 15.26 -12.18 26.15
N LYS A 168 14.64 -12.60 25.04
CA LYS A 168 14.73 -13.96 24.51
C LYS A 168 15.56 -14.01 23.22
N MET A 169 16.35 -15.06 23.06
CA MET A 169 17.24 -15.23 21.91
C MET A 169 16.48 -15.75 20.70
N VAL A 170 16.62 -15.05 19.56
CA VAL A 170 15.99 -15.40 18.28
C VAL A 170 17.08 -15.53 17.22
N PRO A 171 17.17 -16.68 16.53
CA PRO A 171 18.09 -16.85 15.42
C PRO A 171 17.83 -15.90 14.25
N ALA A 172 18.80 -15.79 13.35
CA ALA A 172 18.57 -15.10 12.07
C ALA A 172 17.50 -15.87 11.26
N GLY A 173 16.60 -15.14 10.62
CA GLY A 173 15.48 -15.75 9.90
C GLY A 173 14.35 -14.79 9.61
N THR A 174 13.33 -15.29 8.92
CA THR A 174 12.08 -14.58 8.68
C THR A 174 10.97 -15.22 9.49
N TYR A 175 10.20 -14.39 10.19
CA TYR A 175 9.16 -14.80 11.11
C TYR A 175 7.88 -14.00 10.86
N GLY A 176 6.73 -14.59 11.18
CA GLY A 176 5.46 -13.89 11.26
C GLY A 176 5.32 -13.23 12.63
N LEU A 177 4.92 -11.95 12.65
CA LEU A 177 4.66 -11.20 13.87
C LEU A 177 3.18 -11.30 14.24
N PHE A 178 2.91 -11.85 15.41
CA PHE A 178 1.58 -11.94 15.99
C PHE A 178 1.51 -11.21 17.33
N ILE A 179 0.35 -10.70 17.67
CA ILE A 179 0.09 -9.98 18.91
C ILE A 179 -1.21 -10.51 19.49
N VAL A 180 -1.20 -10.86 20.78
CA VAL A 180 -2.42 -11.06 21.57
C VAL A 180 -2.57 -9.82 22.45
N PRO A 181 -3.45 -8.87 22.09
CA PRO A 181 -3.61 -7.66 22.86
C PRO A 181 -4.50 -7.90 24.08
N THR A 182 -4.16 -7.27 25.19
CA THR A 182 -5.06 -7.04 26.33
C THR A 182 -5.13 -5.53 26.60
N GLU A 183 -5.91 -5.11 27.60
CA GLU A 183 -6.03 -3.69 27.97
C GLU A 183 -4.74 -3.10 28.55
N LYS A 184 -3.90 -3.92 29.18
CA LYS A 184 -2.70 -3.46 29.92
C LYS A 184 -1.39 -3.92 29.30
N GLU A 185 -1.40 -5.07 28.63
CA GLU A 185 -0.20 -5.70 28.11
C GLU A 185 -0.47 -6.41 26.78
N TRP A 186 0.52 -6.43 25.91
CA TRP A 186 0.48 -7.15 24.65
C TRP A 186 1.46 -8.30 24.70
N LYS A 187 0.97 -9.50 24.38
CA LYS A 187 1.84 -10.65 24.14
C LYS A 187 2.26 -10.64 22.67
N VAL A 188 3.52 -10.31 22.41
CA VAL A 188 4.11 -10.27 21.08
C VAL A 188 4.78 -11.60 20.81
N ILE A 189 4.45 -12.22 19.67
CA ILE A 189 4.81 -13.58 19.32
C ILE A 189 5.49 -13.57 17.95
N LEU A 190 6.60 -14.30 17.83
CA LEU A 190 7.22 -14.62 16.55
C LEU A 190 6.94 -16.08 16.20
N ASN A 191 6.34 -16.28 15.04
CA ASN A 191 5.95 -17.60 14.54
C ASN A 191 6.75 -17.94 13.27
N LYS A 192 7.09 -19.22 13.06
CA LYS A 192 7.81 -19.68 11.86
C LYS A 192 6.98 -19.58 10.59
N ASP A 193 5.65 -19.64 10.67
CA ASP A 193 4.78 -19.43 9.52
C ASP A 193 4.55 -17.93 9.28
N PHE A 194 5.36 -17.38 8.37
CA PHE A 194 5.28 -15.99 7.93
C PHE A 194 4.44 -15.79 6.67
N GLN A 195 3.93 -16.85 6.02
CA GLN A 195 3.20 -16.75 4.75
C GLN A 195 1.69 -16.75 4.92
N GLN A 196 1.19 -17.03 6.12
CA GLN A 196 -0.24 -17.10 6.39
C GLN A 196 -1.00 -15.80 6.10
N TRP A 197 -2.22 -15.97 5.61
CA TRP A 197 -3.18 -14.89 5.39
C TRP A 197 -4.16 -14.85 6.55
N GLY A 198 -4.19 -13.75 7.31
CA GLY A 198 -4.97 -13.72 8.54
C GLY A 198 -4.25 -14.36 9.73
N ALA A 199 -5.01 -14.62 10.80
CA ALA A 199 -4.57 -15.39 11.97
C ALA A 199 -5.39 -16.70 12.14
N TYR A 200 -6.19 -17.07 11.13
CA TYR A 200 -7.12 -18.21 11.20
C TYR A 200 -6.40 -19.56 11.19
N THR A 201 -5.24 -19.62 10.55
CA THR A 201 -4.40 -20.81 10.44
C THR A 201 -3.24 -20.77 11.44
N TYR A 202 -3.30 -19.89 12.44
CA TYR A 202 -2.25 -19.76 13.43
C TYR A 202 -2.08 -21.06 14.22
N ASP A 203 -0.87 -21.61 14.21
CA ASP A 203 -0.48 -22.78 14.98
C ASP A 203 0.52 -22.38 16.08
N PRO A 204 0.12 -22.45 17.36
CA PRO A 204 1.01 -22.18 18.49
C PRO A 204 2.28 -23.05 18.51
N LYS A 205 2.27 -24.23 17.88
CA LYS A 205 3.45 -25.11 17.80
C LYS A 205 4.58 -24.53 16.95
N GLN A 206 4.26 -23.55 16.10
CA GLN A 206 5.23 -22.86 15.26
C GLN A 206 5.80 -21.60 15.94
N ASP A 207 5.40 -21.31 17.17
CA ASP A 207 5.93 -20.19 17.93
C ASP A 207 7.41 -20.42 18.29
N VAL A 208 8.23 -19.43 17.97
CA VAL A 208 9.66 -19.41 18.30
C VAL A 208 9.88 -18.72 19.62
N VAL A 209 9.19 -17.60 19.82
CA VAL A 209 9.33 -16.78 21.00
C VAL A 209 8.05 -15.99 21.24
N ASP A 210 7.71 -15.85 22.52
CA ASP A 210 6.65 -14.99 23.00
C ASP A 210 7.18 -14.09 24.11
N ILE A 211 6.80 -12.82 24.09
CA ILE A 211 7.16 -11.85 25.13
C ILE A 211 5.94 -11.04 25.49
N THR A 212 5.87 -10.59 26.74
CA THR A 212 4.80 -9.71 27.21
C THR A 212 5.37 -8.33 27.42
N VAL A 213 4.76 -7.31 26.83
CA VAL A 213 5.16 -5.91 26.94
C VAL A 213 3.99 -5.04 27.41
N PRO A 214 4.23 -4.02 28.25
CA PRO A 214 3.17 -3.13 28.70
C PRO A 214 2.66 -2.25 27.56
N VAL A 215 1.38 -1.91 27.62
CA VAL A 215 0.73 -0.97 26.71
C VAL A 215 0.84 0.43 27.30
N ASN A 216 1.41 1.34 26.54
CA ASN A 216 1.48 2.76 26.87
C ASN A 216 0.43 3.53 26.10
N LYS A 217 -0.21 4.51 26.74
CA LYS A 217 -1.15 5.41 26.07
C LYS A 217 -0.37 6.51 25.34
N LEU A 218 -0.80 6.81 24.11
CA LEU A 218 -0.29 7.92 23.32
C LEU A 218 -1.05 9.21 23.66
N ALA A 219 -0.35 10.35 23.57
CA ALA A 219 -0.98 11.67 23.69
C ALA A 219 -1.80 11.99 22.42
N ASP A 220 -1.23 11.68 21.26
CA ASP A 220 -1.84 11.90 19.95
C ASP A 220 -2.34 10.60 19.34
N LYS A 221 -3.43 10.71 18.59
CA LYS A 221 -4.03 9.57 17.90
C LYS A 221 -3.19 9.16 16.69
N GLN A 222 -2.73 7.92 16.69
CA GLN A 222 -2.10 7.25 15.56
C GLN A 222 -3.16 6.66 14.61
N GLU A 223 -3.56 7.43 13.60
CA GLU A 223 -4.63 7.03 12.66
C GLU A 223 -4.27 5.79 11.83
N TRP A 224 -3.01 5.63 11.43
CA TRP A 224 -2.54 4.50 10.64
C TRP A 224 -1.66 3.59 11.47
N PHE A 225 -1.94 2.29 11.46
CA PHE A 225 -1.08 1.30 12.10
C PHE A 225 0.36 1.46 11.63
N GLU A 226 1.27 1.51 12.58
CA GLU A 226 2.66 1.83 12.35
C GLU A 226 3.56 0.94 13.19
N ILE A 227 4.59 0.42 12.53
CA ILE A 227 5.68 -0.33 13.16
C ILE A 227 6.97 0.39 12.78
N THR A 228 7.71 0.88 13.78
CA THR A 228 9.02 1.52 13.58
C THR A 228 10.12 0.81 14.35
N LEU A 229 11.35 1.03 13.91
CA LEU A 229 12.56 0.61 14.61
C LEU A 229 13.29 1.87 15.07
N ASN A 230 13.28 2.13 16.38
CA ASN A 230 13.90 3.30 16.98
C ASN A 230 15.25 2.89 17.61
N PRO A 231 16.40 3.32 17.05
CA PRO A 231 17.70 3.05 17.68
C PRO A 231 17.78 3.66 19.07
N THR A 232 18.34 2.91 20.02
CA THR A 232 18.64 3.38 21.38
C THR A 232 20.14 3.59 21.57
N ASP A 233 20.97 2.81 20.88
CA ASP A 233 22.41 3.01 20.77
C ASP A 233 22.91 2.53 19.38
N GLU A 234 24.23 2.42 19.18
CA GLU A 234 24.82 1.98 17.91
C GLU A 234 24.40 0.55 17.48
N ASN A 235 24.02 -0.31 18.43
CA ASN A 235 23.78 -1.73 18.22
C ASN A 235 22.40 -2.22 18.70
N SER A 236 21.68 -1.43 19.48
CA SER A 236 20.38 -1.75 20.07
C SER A 236 19.30 -0.75 19.64
N GLY A 237 18.05 -1.18 19.77
CA GLY A 237 16.91 -0.34 19.45
C GLY A 237 15.61 -0.95 19.95
N ASN A 238 14.52 -0.20 19.82
CA ASN A 238 13.18 -0.66 20.16
C ASN A 238 12.36 -0.84 18.89
N LEU A 239 11.69 -1.98 18.78
CA LEU A 239 10.57 -2.16 17.88
C LEU A 239 9.35 -1.51 18.52
N VAL A 240 8.85 -0.44 17.91
CA VAL A 240 7.72 0.33 18.42
C VAL A 240 6.50 0.07 17.55
N ILE A 241 5.41 -0.33 18.16
CA ILE A 241 4.15 -0.63 17.48
C ILE A 241 3.12 0.38 17.98
N LYS A 242 2.53 1.16 17.08
CA LYS A 242 1.57 2.23 17.40
C LYS A 242 0.28 2.06 16.61
N TRP A 243 -0.85 2.21 17.29
CA TRP A 243 -2.14 2.31 16.62
C TRP A 243 -3.19 2.94 17.53
N ASP A 244 -4.04 3.79 16.95
CA ASP A 244 -5.06 4.52 17.69
C ASP A 244 -4.44 5.31 18.85
N MET A 245 -4.84 5.09 20.09
CA MET A 245 -4.33 5.81 21.27
C MET A 245 -3.31 4.99 22.08
N VAL A 246 -2.75 3.92 21.51
CA VAL A 246 -1.87 3.00 22.24
C VAL A 246 -0.59 2.69 21.48
N GLN A 247 0.46 2.43 22.24
CA GLN A 247 1.73 1.93 21.75
C GLN A 247 2.29 0.81 22.63
N ALA A 248 3.09 -0.06 22.03
CA ALA A 248 3.88 -1.07 22.72
C ALA A 248 5.30 -1.07 22.17
N GLU A 249 6.28 -1.32 23.05
CA GLU A 249 7.69 -1.32 22.70
C GLU A 249 8.34 -2.65 23.04
N VAL A 250 9.10 -3.20 22.11
CA VAL A 250 9.91 -4.40 22.30
C VAL A 250 11.37 -4.03 22.15
N ALA A 251 12.16 -4.26 23.21
CA ALA A 251 13.60 -4.04 23.16
C ALA A 251 14.28 -5.08 22.25
N LEU A 252 15.17 -4.59 21.37
CA LEU A 252 16.01 -5.37 20.47
C LEU A 252 17.47 -5.13 20.81
N LYS A 253 18.20 -6.20 21.12
CA LYS A 253 19.64 -6.18 21.39
C LYS A 253 20.38 -7.18 20.51
N PRO A 254 21.67 -7.00 20.23
CA PRO A 254 22.45 -8.04 19.56
C PRO A 254 22.54 -9.29 20.46
N ALA A 255 22.54 -10.47 19.85
CA ALA A 255 22.68 -11.75 20.56
C ALA A 255 23.95 -11.84 21.44
N LYS A 256 25.05 -11.22 20.99
CA LYS A 256 26.35 -11.21 21.67
C LYS A 256 26.90 -9.78 21.68
N PRO A 257 26.48 -8.92 22.63
CA PRO A 257 26.85 -7.50 22.63
C PRO A 257 28.36 -7.28 22.69
N ASP A 258 29.09 -8.01 23.54
CA ASP A 258 30.53 -7.81 23.71
C ASP A 258 31.33 -8.14 22.44
N ALA A 259 30.93 -9.20 21.72
CA ALA A 259 31.58 -9.58 20.48
C ALA A 259 31.31 -8.53 19.37
N VAL A 260 30.09 -8.02 19.31
CA VAL A 260 29.70 -6.97 18.38
C VAL A 260 30.48 -5.68 18.62
N ILE A 261 30.61 -5.25 19.88
CA ILE A 261 31.38 -4.04 20.24
C ILE A 261 32.83 -4.20 19.79
N LYS A 262 33.50 -5.32 20.13
CA LYS A 262 34.89 -5.59 19.71
C LYS A 262 35.06 -5.59 18.19
N ILE A 263 34.09 -6.13 17.45
CA ILE A 263 34.14 -6.14 15.98
C ILE A 263 33.93 -4.72 15.43
N SER A 264 32.97 -3.97 15.98
CA SER A 264 32.70 -2.57 15.61
C SER A 264 33.95 -1.70 15.78
N ASP A 265 34.62 -1.81 16.93
CA ASP A 265 35.82 -1.02 17.22
C ASP A 265 36.96 -1.34 16.25
N LYS A 266 37.21 -2.63 15.98
CA LYS A 266 38.20 -3.05 14.98
C LYS A 266 37.88 -2.54 13.58
N LEU A 267 36.61 -2.53 13.19
CA LEU A 267 36.21 -2.02 11.88
C LEU A 267 36.35 -0.49 11.78
N LYS A 268 36.08 0.24 12.86
CA LYS A 268 36.34 1.69 12.93
C LYS A 268 37.83 1.99 12.81
N GLU A 269 38.67 1.19 13.47
CA GLU A 269 40.13 1.30 13.38
C GLU A 269 40.63 1.04 11.95
N ILE A 270 40.18 -0.04 11.30
CA ILE A 270 40.53 -0.35 9.90
C ILE A 270 40.13 0.79 8.97
N LYS A 271 38.90 1.30 9.08
CA LYS A 271 38.43 2.43 8.25
C LYS A 271 39.27 3.69 8.44
N LYS A 272 39.71 3.95 9.68
CA LYS A 272 40.59 5.09 9.96
C LYS A 272 41.92 4.93 9.24
N ILE A 273 42.55 3.75 9.37
CA ILE A 273 43.82 3.41 8.69
C ILE A 273 43.67 3.56 7.17
N GLU A 274 42.60 3.04 6.57
CA GLU A 274 42.33 3.18 5.14
C GLU A 274 42.17 4.65 4.72
N SER A 275 41.47 5.46 5.53
CA SER A 275 41.27 6.87 5.25
C SER A 275 42.57 7.68 5.33
N ASP A 276 43.45 7.36 6.29
CA ASP A 276 44.73 8.02 6.47
C ASP A 276 45.71 7.60 5.35
N ALA A 277 45.70 6.32 4.96
CA ALA A 277 46.46 5.81 3.82
C ALA A 277 46.01 6.40 2.48
N ALA A 278 44.71 6.68 2.31
CA ALA A 278 44.18 7.34 1.13
C ALA A 278 44.64 8.80 1.04
N LYS A 279 44.61 9.54 2.17
CA LYS A 279 45.11 10.92 2.24
C LYS A 279 46.62 11.04 2.03
N ALA A 280 47.40 10.03 2.45
CA ALA A 280 48.84 10.02 2.22
C ALA A 280 49.23 9.78 0.74
N LYS A 281 48.29 9.31 -0.09
CA LYS A 281 48.48 9.06 -1.53
C LYS A 281 47.95 10.19 -2.43
N SER A 282 47.25 11.17 -1.86
CA SER A 282 46.73 12.36 -2.55
C SER A 282 47.61 13.57 -2.32
#